data_AF-A0A962C452-F1
#
_entry.id   AF-A0A962C452-F1
#
_cell.length_a   1.000
_cell.length_b   1.000
_cell.length_c   1.000
_cell.angle_alpha   90.00
_cell.angle_beta   90.00
_cell.angle_gamma   90.00
#
_symmetry.space_group_name_H-M   'P 1'
#
loop_
_entity.id
_entity.type
_entity.pdbx_description
1 polymer ?
#
loop_
_entity_poly.entity_id
_entity_poly.type
_entity_poly.pdbx_seq_one_letter_code
_entity_poly.pdbx_strand_id
1 'polypeptide(L)'
;MTYFVTGATGFIGRHLVSNLLKRKGTVHVLVRKGSQKKLDALVDRMGWDRKRIVAVMGDLAKPNLGLNADKVSELKGKIKHFFHLAAIYDLAADAASQVTANVEGTRNAVHLAEAINAGCVHYASSIAVAGLYSGTFREDMFDEAEDLIHPYFRTKHDAEKVLREECKRPYRIYRPGMVVGHSQTGEIDKIDGPYYFFTALKKLRELMPPWMPMIGIEGGRVNLVPVDFVADAMDHIAHKPGLNGGCFHLTDPDPRRIGEVLNLFARVGHAPEMTMRLDARMFSFVPFAVRATLANLPPVKRFSTMLLRDLGIPKEVMGLITYPTRFDSRETERALKGSGIKVPALDSYAWRLWDYWERHLDPAMFVDHSLKGKVKGKVVMITGGSSGIGKAAALKVAAAGATTIIVARGEEELFATRDEIIAAGGNCHAYTCDLADMASCDALVEKVVAAHGGVDILVNNAGRSIRRSIELSYDRFHDFERTMQLN
;
A
#
# COMPACT_ATOMS: atom_id res chain seq x y z
N MET A 1 -28.24 16.22 18.67
CA MET A 1 -28.13 14.80 18.26
C MET A 1 -26.91 14.20 18.94
N THR A 2 -26.83 12.90 19.20
CA THR A 2 -25.61 12.31 19.78
C THR A 2 -25.19 11.10 18.97
N TYR A 3 -23.91 11.03 18.66
CA TYR A 3 -23.31 10.05 17.76
C TYR A 3 -22.31 9.19 18.52
N PHE A 4 -22.20 7.91 18.15
CA PHE A 4 -21.10 7.06 18.56
C PHE A 4 -20.44 6.52 17.30
N VAL A 5 -19.12 6.69 17.16
CA VAL A 5 -18.38 6.35 15.94
C VAL A 5 -17.20 5.46 16.29
N THR A 6 -17.18 4.25 15.75
CA THR A 6 -15.95 3.44 15.71
C THR A 6 -15.16 3.76 14.45
N GLY A 7 -13.83 3.73 14.53
CA GLY A 7 -12.98 3.94 13.36
C GLY A 7 -12.89 5.41 12.93
N ALA A 8 -13.17 6.34 13.84
CA ALA A 8 -13.12 7.78 13.61
C ALA A 8 -11.74 8.29 13.12
N THR A 9 -10.66 7.61 13.51
CA THR A 9 -9.29 7.93 13.07
C THR A 9 -8.89 7.24 11.77
N GLY A 10 -9.79 6.46 11.16
CA GLY A 10 -9.59 5.80 9.88
C GLY A 10 -9.94 6.69 8.69
N PHE A 11 -9.71 6.17 7.49
CA PHE A 11 -9.83 6.94 6.25
C PHE A 11 -11.24 7.54 6.05
N ILE A 12 -12.30 6.73 5.96
CA ILE A 12 -13.67 7.26 5.83
C ILE A 12 -14.11 7.97 7.13
N GLY A 13 -13.77 7.40 8.28
CA GLY A 13 -14.25 7.86 9.59
C GLY A 13 -13.94 9.31 9.89
N ARG A 14 -12.75 9.82 9.54
CA ARG A 14 -12.41 11.23 9.79
C ARG A 14 -13.24 12.19 8.94
N HIS A 15 -13.51 11.86 7.69
CA HIS A 15 -14.35 12.72 6.84
C HIS A 15 -15.81 12.68 7.31
N LEU A 16 -16.30 11.49 7.72
CA LEU A 16 -17.63 11.36 8.31
C LEU A 16 -17.77 12.16 9.61
N VAL A 17 -16.81 12.06 10.54
CA VAL A 17 -16.84 12.85 11.79
C VAL A 17 -16.83 14.35 11.50
N SER A 18 -16.06 14.79 10.52
CA SER A 18 -16.06 16.20 10.07
C SER A 18 -17.46 16.64 9.62
N ASN A 19 -18.19 15.78 8.91
CA ASN A 19 -19.57 16.05 8.51
C ASN A 19 -20.55 16.04 9.69
N LEU A 20 -20.45 15.07 10.59
CA LEU A 20 -21.28 15.00 11.80
C LEU A 20 -21.09 16.23 12.70
N LEU A 21 -19.88 16.79 12.76
CA LEU A 21 -19.59 18.00 13.52
C LEU A 21 -20.21 19.27 12.91
N LYS A 22 -20.52 19.29 11.61
CA LYS A 22 -21.31 20.38 11.00
C LYS A 22 -22.76 20.39 11.52
N ARG A 23 -23.27 19.25 12.00
CA ARG A 23 -24.61 19.13 12.62
C ARG A 23 -24.54 19.48 14.11
N LYS A 24 -25.67 19.71 14.78
CA LYS A 24 -25.71 19.96 16.24
C LYS A 24 -25.61 18.64 17.04
N GLY A 25 -24.65 18.53 17.97
CA GLY A 25 -24.54 17.33 18.79
C GLY A 25 -23.18 16.96 19.37
N THR A 26 -23.11 15.92 20.19
CA THR A 26 -21.83 15.37 20.66
C THR A 26 -21.46 14.13 19.84
N VAL A 27 -20.18 13.99 19.49
CA VAL A 27 -19.63 12.83 18.78
C VAL A 27 -18.74 12.05 19.74
N HIS A 28 -19.21 10.90 20.19
CA HIS A 28 -18.42 9.94 20.93
C HIS A 28 -17.59 9.12 19.93
N VAL A 29 -16.28 9.07 20.12
CA VAL A 29 -15.36 8.34 19.24
C VAL A 29 -14.69 7.23 20.01
N LEU A 30 -14.79 5.99 19.52
CA LEU A 30 -14.10 4.85 20.12
C LEU A 30 -12.59 4.96 19.85
N VAL A 31 -11.78 4.91 20.90
CA VAL A 31 -10.32 5.06 20.83
C VAL A 31 -9.63 3.93 21.60
N ARG A 32 -8.60 3.32 20.99
CA ARG A 32 -7.73 2.34 21.67
C ARG A 32 -6.72 3.06 22.57
N LYS A 33 -6.24 2.42 23.65
CA LYS A 33 -5.28 3.02 24.62
C LYS A 33 -4.07 3.69 23.97
N GLY A 34 -3.51 3.10 22.92
CA GLY A 34 -2.37 3.68 22.18
C GLY A 34 -2.72 4.76 21.15
N SER A 35 -4.01 4.97 20.84
CA SER A 35 -4.45 5.83 19.74
C SER A 35 -4.95 7.21 20.17
N GLN A 36 -4.93 7.52 21.47
CA GLN A 36 -5.39 8.83 21.97
C GLN A 36 -4.61 9.99 21.33
N LYS A 37 -3.28 9.92 21.31
CA LYS A 37 -2.43 10.94 20.65
C LYS A 37 -2.76 11.11 19.16
N LYS A 38 -3.12 10.02 18.47
CA LYS A 38 -3.53 10.05 17.06
C LYS A 38 -4.87 10.79 16.89
N LEU A 39 -5.81 10.59 17.81
CA LEU A 39 -7.06 11.35 17.82
C LEU A 39 -6.78 12.84 18.09
N ASP A 40 -5.97 13.16 19.10
CA ASP A 40 -5.68 14.56 19.44
C ASP A 40 -5.02 15.31 18.27
N ALA A 41 -4.02 14.71 17.62
CA ALA A 41 -3.40 15.27 16.42
C ALA A 41 -4.39 15.42 15.26
N LEU A 42 -5.31 14.47 15.10
CA LEU A 42 -6.35 14.55 14.08
C LEU A 42 -7.35 15.68 14.37
N VAL A 43 -7.74 15.86 15.63
CA VAL A 43 -8.63 16.94 16.07
C VAL A 43 -8.03 18.30 15.73
N ASP A 44 -6.74 18.50 16.02
CA ASP A 44 -6.05 19.75 15.70
C ASP A 44 -5.93 19.95 14.18
N ARG A 45 -5.48 18.92 13.46
CA ARG A 45 -5.30 18.98 12.00
C ARG A 45 -6.60 19.27 11.25
N MET A 46 -7.72 18.70 11.72
CA MET A 46 -9.03 18.87 11.08
C MET A 46 -9.78 20.10 11.62
N GLY A 47 -9.24 20.81 12.62
CA GLY A 47 -9.89 21.96 13.24
C GLY A 47 -11.20 21.62 13.93
N TRP A 48 -11.32 20.41 14.50
CA TRP A 48 -12.54 19.97 15.15
C TRP A 48 -12.75 20.64 16.52
N ASP A 49 -14.01 20.96 16.85
CA ASP A 49 -14.37 21.45 18.18
C ASP A 49 -14.15 20.36 19.24
N ARG A 50 -13.07 20.49 20.01
CA ARG A 50 -12.69 19.61 21.12
C ARG A 50 -13.82 19.41 22.14
N LYS A 51 -14.69 20.39 22.36
CA LYS A 51 -15.80 20.28 23.33
C LYS A 51 -16.89 19.32 22.87
N ARG A 52 -16.96 19.07 21.57
CA ARG A 52 -17.99 18.21 20.95
C ARG A 52 -17.50 16.80 20.69
N ILE A 53 -16.21 16.52 20.90
CA ILE A 53 -15.62 15.20 20.71
C ILE A 53 -15.36 14.58 22.07
N VAL A 54 -15.93 13.41 22.29
CA VAL A 54 -15.73 12.65 23.53
C VAL A 54 -15.03 11.34 23.18
N ALA A 55 -13.75 11.24 23.54
CA ALA A 55 -13.02 9.98 23.42
C ALA A 55 -13.60 8.93 24.38
N VAL A 56 -13.96 7.77 23.85
CA VAL A 56 -14.43 6.62 24.62
C VAL A 56 -13.40 5.51 24.47
N MET A 57 -12.70 5.21 25.57
CA MET A 57 -11.68 4.16 25.57
C MET A 57 -12.33 2.79 25.39
N GLY A 58 -11.85 2.02 24.42
CA GLY A 58 -12.35 0.68 24.16
C GLY A 58 -11.57 -0.08 23.09
N ASP A 59 -12.01 -1.31 22.84
CA ASP A 59 -11.38 -2.28 21.95
C ASP A 59 -12.45 -3.14 21.26
N LEU A 60 -12.36 -3.25 19.93
CA LEU A 60 -13.29 -4.03 19.11
C LEU A 60 -13.26 -5.53 19.47
N ALA A 61 -12.11 -6.04 19.90
CA ALA A 61 -11.96 -7.46 20.22
C ALA A 61 -12.67 -7.86 21.53
N LYS A 62 -13.16 -6.90 22.32
CA LYS A 62 -13.76 -7.15 23.64
C LYS A 62 -15.28 -7.02 23.61
N PRO A 63 -16.00 -7.80 24.45
CA PRO A 63 -17.44 -7.63 24.64
C PRO A 63 -17.82 -6.17 24.92
N ASN A 64 -18.91 -5.70 24.30
CA ASN A 64 -19.37 -4.31 24.38
C ASN A 64 -18.28 -3.28 24.05
N LEU A 65 -17.37 -3.62 23.14
CA LEU A 65 -16.19 -2.84 22.77
C LEU A 65 -15.26 -2.52 23.96
N GLY A 66 -15.27 -3.35 25.00
CA GLY A 66 -14.48 -3.17 26.21
C GLY A 66 -14.95 -2.03 27.12
N LEU A 67 -16.15 -1.49 26.92
CA LEU A 67 -16.74 -0.51 27.82
C LEU A 67 -17.20 -1.19 29.12
N ASN A 68 -16.94 -0.54 30.25
CA ASN A 68 -17.46 -0.98 31.55
C ASN A 68 -18.96 -0.65 31.70
N ALA A 69 -19.60 -1.27 32.69
CA ALA A 69 -21.04 -1.12 32.93
C ALA A 69 -21.45 0.36 33.15
N ASP A 70 -20.62 1.14 33.85
CA ASP A 70 -20.88 2.56 34.11
C ASP A 70 -20.94 3.37 32.82
N LYS A 71 -19.97 3.17 31.90
CA LYS A 71 -19.96 3.87 30.62
C LYS A 71 -21.12 3.43 29.73
N VAL A 72 -21.47 2.15 29.74
CA VAL A 72 -22.66 1.64 29.03
C VAL A 72 -23.92 2.32 29.56
N SER A 73 -24.08 2.41 30.89
CA SER A 73 -25.19 3.09 31.55
C SER A 73 -25.25 4.58 31.20
N GLU A 74 -24.09 5.26 31.19
CA GLU A 74 -23.98 6.68 30.82
C GLU A 74 -24.48 6.95 29.40
N LEU A 75 -24.20 6.06 28.45
CA LEU A 75 -24.55 6.22 27.04
C LEU A 75 -25.96 5.74 26.71
N LYS A 76 -26.58 4.97 27.61
CA LYS A 76 -27.86 4.30 27.37
C LYS A 76 -28.98 5.28 27.01
N GLY A 77 -29.62 5.05 25.87
CA GLY A 77 -30.71 5.88 25.32
C GLY A 77 -30.29 7.24 24.76
N LYS A 78 -29.02 7.64 24.91
CA LYS A 78 -28.52 8.95 24.46
C LYS A 78 -28.05 8.93 23.01
N ILE A 79 -27.45 7.81 22.57
CA ILE A 79 -26.92 7.68 21.20
C ILE A 79 -28.05 7.50 20.18
N LYS A 80 -28.20 8.47 19.27
CA LYS A 80 -29.21 8.40 18.19
C LYS A 80 -28.68 7.66 16.96
N HIS A 81 -27.41 7.85 16.64
CA HIS A 81 -26.77 7.21 15.50
C HIS A 81 -25.46 6.55 15.94
N PHE A 82 -25.37 5.24 15.76
CA PHE A 82 -24.18 4.45 16.05
C PHE A 82 -23.51 4.06 14.72
N PHE A 83 -22.38 4.65 14.41
CA PHE A 83 -21.61 4.38 13.21
C PHE A 83 -20.49 3.39 13.49
N HIS A 84 -20.55 2.23 12.84
CA HIS A 84 -19.51 1.21 12.90
C HIS A 84 -18.71 1.18 11.58
N LEU A 85 -17.52 1.78 11.60
CA LEU A 85 -16.60 1.83 10.43
C LEU A 85 -15.27 1.11 10.68
N ALA A 86 -15.04 0.69 11.92
CA ALA A 86 -13.75 0.12 12.30
C ALA A 86 -13.66 -1.36 11.90
N ALA A 87 -12.52 -1.74 11.33
CA ALA A 87 -12.10 -3.11 11.19
C ALA A 87 -10.88 -3.36 12.10
N ILE A 88 -10.74 -4.59 12.59
CA ILE A 88 -9.51 -5.09 13.19
C ILE A 88 -8.49 -5.34 12.07
N TYR A 89 -7.28 -4.85 12.29
CA TYR A 89 -6.15 -5.06 11.41
C TYR A 89 -4.96 -5.39 12.30
N ASP A 90 -4.62 -6.68 12.36
CA ASP A 90 -3.40 -7.16 13.03
C ASP A 90 -2.43 -7.70 11.98
N LEU A 91 -1.33 -6.97 11.81
CA LEU A 91 -0.30 -7.24 10.81
C LEU A 91 0.46 -8.56 11.06
N ALA A 92 0.40 -9.09 12.28
CA ALA A 92 1.11 -10.31 12.66
C ALA A 92 0.25 -11.58 12.50
N ALA A 93 -1.07 -11.45 12.43
CA ALA A 93 -1.96 -12.60 12.38
C ALA A 93 -2.29 -13.02 10.94
N ASP A 94 -2.55 -14.31 10.76
CA ASP A 94 -2.92 -14.88 9.47
C ASP A 94 -4.31 -14.40 9.01
N ALA A 95 -4.59 -14.58 7.72
CA ALA A 95 -5.80 -14.07 7.10
C ALA A 95 -7.10 -14.66 7.69
N ALA A 96 -7.10 -15.91 8.17
CA ALA A 96 -8.28 -16.51 8.79
C ALA A 96 -8.53 -15.90 10.18
N SER A 97 -7.47 -15.70 10.96
CA SER A 97 -7.55 -14.98 12.24
C SER A 97 -8.07 -13.54 12.08
N GLN A 98 -7.68 -12.84 11.01
CA GLN A 98 -8.24 -11.51 10.68
C GLN A 98 -9.74 -11.55 10.38
N VAL A 99 -10.20 -12.59 9.66
CA VAL A 99 -11.62 -12.77 9.35
C VAL A 99 -12.41 -12.87 10.65
N THR A 100 -12.02 -13.79 11.54
CA THR A 100 -12.70 -13.99 12.83
C THR A 100 -12.68 -12.72 13.67
N ALA A 101 -11.54 -12.02 13.74
CA ALA A 101 -11.43 -10.79 14.52
C ALA A 101 -12.38 -9.68 14.03
N ASN A 102 -12.55 -9.52 12.72
CA ASN A 102 -13.46 -8.54 12.15
C ASN A 102 -14.94 -8.89 12.35
N VAL A 103 -15.28 -10.16 12.23
CA VAL A 103 -16.65 -10.67 12.47
C VAL A 103 -17.03 -10.46 13.93
N GLU A 104 -16.15 -10.89 14.86
CA GLU A 104 -16.37 -10.71 16.29
C GLU A 104 -16.34 -9.24 16.71
N GLY A 105 -15.49 -8.41 16.09
CA GLY A 105 -15.50 -6.97 16.29
C GLY A 105 -16.83 -6.32 15.92
N THR A 106 -17.46 -6.80 14.85
CA THR A 106 -18.79 -6.35 14.42
C THR A 106 -19.86 -6.83 15.39
N ARG A 107 -19.81 -8.10 15.82
CA ARG A 107 -20.71 -8.67 16.83
C ARG A 107 -20.66 -7.88 18.14
N ASN A 108 -19.46 -7.55 18.62
CA ASN A 108 -19.27 -6.73 19.82
C ASN A 108 -19.82 -5.29 19.65
N ALA A 109 -19.73 -4.71 18.46
CA ALA A 109 -20.30 -3.40 18.16
C ALA A 109 -21.83 -3.43 18.15
N VAL A 110 -22.42 -4.47 17.56
CA VAL A 110 -23.87 -4.73 17.59
C VAL A 110 -24.37 -4.89 19.02
N HIS A 111 -23.69 -5.73 19.82
CA HIS A 111 -24.03 -5.93 21.23
C HIS A 111 -23.96 -4.64 22.03
N LEU A 112 -22.92 -3.81 21.83
CA LEU A 112 -22.86 -2.50 22.48
C LEU A 112 -24.02 -1.60 22.06
N ALA A 113 -24.32 -1.52 20.75
CA ALA A 113 -25.39 -0.69 20.23
C ALA A 113 -26.76 -1.08 20.82
N GLU A 114 -26.98 -2.38 21.04
CA GLU A 114 -28.15 -2.90 21.76
C GLU A 114 -28.13 -2.54 23.25
N ALA A 115 -27.01 -2.78 23.93
CA ALA A 115 -26.87 -2.50 25.36
C ALA A 115 -27.11 -1.03 25.71
N ILE A 116 -26.66 -0.11 24.85
CA ILE A 116 -26.88 1.34 25.01
C ILE A 116 -28.20 1.82 24.38
N ASN A 117 -29.04 0.92 23.85
CA ASN A 117 -30.30 1.27 23.20
C ASN A 117 -30.13 2.35 22.11
N ALA A 118 -29.17 2.16 21.21
CA ALA A 118 -28.90 3.11 20.13
C ALA A 118 -30.13 3.26 19.21
N GLY A 119 -30.32 4.49 18.70
CA GLY A 119 -31.45 4.81 17.82
C GLY A 119 -31.40 4.10 16.46
N CYS A 120 -30.25 4.13 15.79
CA CYS A 120 -29.99 3.40 14.56
C CYS A 120 -28.50 3.03 14.45
N VAL A 121 -28.22 1.84 13.93
CA VAL A 121 -26.86 1.36 13.61
C VAL A 121 -26.55 1.62 12.13
N HIS A 122 -25.42 2.23 11.86
CA HIS A 122 -24.92 2.55 10.54
C HIS A 122 -23.62 1.78 10.31
N TYR A 123 -23.66 0.79 9.43
CA TYR A 123 -22.54 -0.10 9.21
C TYR A 123 -21.85 0.17 7.89
N ALA A 124 -20.55 0.48 7.93
CA ALA A 124 -19.74 0.58 6.72
C ALA A 124 -19.21 -0.80 6.33
N SER A 125 -19.93 -1.42 5.40
CA SER A 125 -19.55 -2.64 4.71
C SER A 125 -18.62 -2.33 3.52
N SER A 126 -18.71 -3.09 2.44
CA SER A 126 -17.99 -2.88 1.18
C SER A 126 -18.67 -3.63 0.05
N ILE A 127 -18.54 -3.19 -1.20
CA ILE A 127 -18.95 -3.98 -2.37
C ILE A 127 -18.30 -5.37 -2.43
N ALA A 128 -17.19 -5.54 -1.71
CA ALA A 128 -16.48 -6.80 -1.50
C ALA A 128 -17.37 -7.95 -0.98
N VAL A 129 -18.53 -7.65 -0.37
CA VAL A 129 -19.48 -8.67 0.07
C VAL A 129 -20.06 -9.48 -1.09
N ALA A 130 -20.08 -8.95 -2.31
CA ALA A 130 -20.58 -9.70 -3.47
C ALA A 130 -19.62 -10.80 -3.94
N GLY A 131 -18.40 -10.87 -3.39
CA GLY A 131 -17.37 -11.80 -3.84
C GLY A 131 -17.03 -11.58 -5.31
N LEU A 132 -17.18 -12.61 -6.15
CA LEU A 132 -17.04 -12.53 -7.61
C LEU A 132 -18.34 -12.84 -8.35
N TYR A 133 -19.49 -12.46 -7.78
CA TYR A 133 -20.79 -12.62 -8.42
C TYR A 133 -20.80 -12.17 -9.88
N SER A 134 -21.21 -13.04 -10.79
CA SER A 134 -21.25 -12.73 -12.22
C SER A 134 -22.55 -12.02 -12.60
N GLY A 135 -22.46 -10.72 -12.90
CA GLY A 135 -23.61 -9.92 -13.34
C GLY A 135 -23.79 -8.64 -12.54
N THR A 136 -25.04 -8.19 -12.39
CA THR A 136 -25.38 -6.98 -11.64
C THR A 136 -25.84 -7.34 -10.23
N PHE A 137 -25.02 -7.02 -9.23
CA PHE A 137 -25.33 -7.16 -7.82
C PHE A 137 -26.11 -5.94 -7.32
N ARG A 138 -27.32 -6.18 -6.83
CA ARG A 138 -28.26 -5.15 -6.38
C ARG A 138 -28.15 -4.88 -4.89
N GLU A 139 -28.67 -3.74 -4.47
CA GLU A 139 -28.63 -3.30 -3.06
C GLU A 139 -29.41 -4.23 -2.11
N ASP A 140 -30.45 -4.90 -2.62
CA ASP A 140 -31.24 -5.91 -1.90
C ASP A 140 -30.54 -7.28 -1.78
N MET A 141 -29.52 -7.55 -2.60
CA MET A 141 -28.83 -8.83 -2.65
C MET A 141 -27.80 -8.99 -1.52
N PHE A 142 -27.67 -10.21 -1.01
CA PHE A 142 -26.68 -10.58 0.00
C PHE A 142 -26.31 -12.07 -0.05
N ASP A 143 -27.32 -12.95 -0.08
CA ASP A 143 -27.13 -14.41 -0.09
C ASP A 143 -26.64 -14.92 -1.45
N GLU A 144 -26.85 -14.14 -2.51
CA GLU A 144 -26.41 -14.43 -3.87
C GLU A 144 -24.91 -14.18 -4.12
N ALA A 145 -24.14 -13.81 -3.09
CA ALA A 145 -22.70 -13.64 -3.22
C ALA A 145 -22.01 -14.95 -3.61
N GLU A 146 -21.06 -14.89 -4.55
CA GLU A 146 -20.34 -16.05 -5.08
C GLU A 146 -18.83 -15.93 -4.85
N ASP A 147 -18.11 -17.06 -4.84
CA ASP A 147 -16.64 -17.11 -4.77
C ASP A 147 -16.01 -16.32 -3.60
N LEU A 148 -16.60 -16.44 -2.41
CA LEU A 148 -16.10 -15.88 -1.16
C LEU A 148 -14.85 -16.60 -0.60
N ILE A 149 -14.10 -17.32 -1.43
CA ILE A 149 -12.91 -18.08 -1.01
C ILE A 149 -11.80 -17.12 -0.53
N HIS A 150 -11.72 -15.93 -1.12
CA HIS A 150 -10.72 -14.94 -0.74
C HIS A 150 -11.01 -14.38 0.68
N PRO A 151 -10.05 -14.44 1.62
CA PRO A 151 -10.27 -14.03 3.02
C PRO A 151 -10.86 -12.61 3.18
N TYR A 152 -10.46 -11.68 2.31
CA TYR A 152 -11.00 -10.32 2.31
C TYR A 152 -12.49 -10.23 1.95
N PHE A 153 -12.98 -11.02 0.98
CA PHE A 153 -14.40 -11.03 0.64
C PHE A 153 -15.20 -11.69 1.75
N ARG A 154 -14.70 -12.84 2.24
CA ARG A 154 -15.30 -13.58 3.34
C ARG A 154 -15.47 -12.75 4.61
N THR A 155 -14.42 -12.05 5.04
CA THR A 155 -14.52 -11.21 6.25
C THR A 155 -15.56 -10.11 6.13
N LYS A 156 -15.71 -9.49 4.95
CA LYS A 156 -16.71 -8.44 4.75
C LYS A 156 -18.12 -9.01 4.67
N HIS A 157 -18.29 -10.14 4.00
CA HIS A 157 -19.59 -10.83 3.89
C HIS A 157 -20.06 -11.32 5.26
N ASP A 158 -19.23 -12.07 5.99
CA ASP A 158 -19.57 -12.63 7.30
C ASP A 158 -19.82 -11.53 8.35
N ALA A 159 -19.08 -10.42 8.31
CA ALA A 159 -19.31 -9.30 9.22
C ALA A 159 -20.63 -8.56 8.92
N GLU A 160 -21.00 -8.41 7.64
CA GLU A 160 -22.31 -7.87 7.28
C GLU A 160 -23.44 -8.85 7.67
N LYS A 161 -23.20 -10.17 7.57
CA LYS A 161 -24.15 -11.20 8.02
C LYS A 161 -24.52 -11.03 9.49
N VAL A 162 -23.52 -10.83 10.35
CA VAL A 162 -23.74 -10.56 11.78
C VAL A 162 -24.68 -9.38 11.99
N LEU A 163 -24.50 -8.28 11.27
CA LEU A 163 -25.42 -7.15 11.39
C LEU A 163 -26.84 -7.53 10.95
N ARG A 164 -26.99 -8.23 9.83
CA ARG A 164 -28.30 -8.60 9.26
C ARG A 164 -29.07 -9.57 10.14
N GLU A 165 -28.40 -10.56 10.71
CA GLU A 165 -29.03 -11.64 11.47
C GLU A 165 -29.15 -11.33 12.96
N GLU A 166 -28.20 -10.58 13.54
CA GLU A 166 -28.10 -10.45 15.00
C GLU A 166 -28.51 -9.08 15.51
N CYS A 167 -28.47 -8.03 14.69
CA CYS A 167 -28.80 -6.68 15.14
C CYS A 167 -30.32 -6.48 15.31
N LYS A 168 -30.76 -6.30 16.55
CA LYS A 168 -32.17 -6.04 16.91
C LYS A 168 -32.53 -4.55 16.88
N ARG A 169 -31.57 -3.67 16.58
CA ARG A 169 -31.79 -2.23 16.43
C ARG A 169 -32.06 -1.90 14.96
N PRO A 170 -32.79 -0.81 14.66
CA PRO A 170 -32.88 -0.33 13.29
C PRO A 170 -31.48 -0.11 12.73
N TYR A 171 -31.17 -0.66 11.56
CA TYR A 171 -29.84 -0.52 10.95
C TYR A 171 -29.89 -0.02 9.51
N ARG A 172 -28.75 0.42 8.99
CA ARG A 172 -28.51 0.75 7.58
C ARG A 172 -27.11 0.31 7.19
N ILE A 173 -27.00 -0.28 6.01
CA ILE A 173 -25.74 -0.82 5.48
C ILE A 173 -25.25 0.08 4.35
N TYR A 174 -23.96 0.41 4.36
CA TYR A 174 -23.29 1.19 3.32
C TYR A 174 -22.18 0.35 2.71
N ARG A 175 -22.26 0.04 1.43
CA ARG A 175 -21.26 -0.73 0.66
C ARG A 175 -20.55 0.22 -0.30
N PRO A 176 -19.49 0.91 0.14
CA PRO A 176 -18.69 1.73 -0.76
C PRO A 176 -17.94 0.89 -1.78
N GLY A 177 -17.69 1.50 -2.95
CA GLY A 177 -16.73 1.01 -3.93
C GLY A 177 -15.27 1.06 -3.43
N MET A 178 -14.33 1.02 -4.36
CA MET A 178 -12.92 1.26 -4.06
C MET A 178 -12.73 2.75 -3.70
N VAL A 179 -12.55 3.02 -2.41
CA VAL A 179 -12.47 4.39 -1.92
C VAL A 179 -11.11 4.99 -2.23
N VAL A 180 -11.11 6.07 -3.02
CA VAL A 180 -9.92 6.85 -3.38
C VAL A 180 -9.88 8.17 -2.60
N GLY A 181 -8.83 8.96 -2.82
CA GLY A 181 -8.54 10.20 -2.10
C GLY A 181 -9.64 11.23 -2.27
N HIS A 182 -9.56 12.27 -1.44
CA HIS A 182 -10.56 13.33 -1.42
C HIS A 182 -10.61 14.07 -2.77
N SER A 183 -11.80 14.21 -3.36
CA SER A 183 -11.93 14.76 -4.73
C SER A 183 -11.46 16.22 -4.85
N GLN A 184 -11.61 17.02 -3.79
CA GLN A 184 -11.19 18.42 -3.76
C GLN A 184 -9.72 18.64 -3.35
N THR A 185 -9.22 17.92 -2.34
CA THR A 185 -7.87 18.16 -1.80
C THR A 185 -6.80 17.22 -2.37
N GLY A 186 -7.22 16.10 -2.98
CA GLY A 186 -6.31 15.04 -3.40
C GLY A 186 -5.83 14.15 -2.26
N GLU A 187 -6.16 14.43 -1.00
CA GLU A 187 -5.59 13.73 0.17
C GLU A 187 -5.86 12.22 0.12
N ILE A 188 -4.78 11.43 0.19
CA ILE A 188 -4.77 9.97 0.24
C ILE A 188 -4.21 9.53 1.60
N ASP A 189 -4.84 8.54 2.23
CA ASP A 189 -4.42 8.03 3.56
C ASP A 189 -3.29 7.01 3.46
N LYS A 190 -3.37 6.09 2.49
CA LYS A 190 -2.37 5.05 2.24
C LYS A 190 -2.37 4.61 0.78
N ILE A 191 -1.22 4.09 0.34
CA ILE A 191 -1.03 3.49 -0.98
C ILE A 191 -1.65 2.10 -0.97
N ASP A 192 -2.87 1.97 -1.48
CA ASP A 192 -3.56 0.69 -1.67
C ASP A 192 -4.34 0.68 -2.99
N GLY A 193 -4.70 -0.53 -3.46
CA GLY A 193 -5.57 -0.71 -4.62
C GLY A 193 -5.04 -0.01 -5.89
N PRO A 194 -5.76 0.97 -6.46
CA PRO A 194 -5.40 1.56 -7.74
C PRO A 194 -4.09 2.37 -7.69
N TYR A 195 -3.63 2.78 -6.50
CA TYR A 195 -2.39 3.56 -6.35
C TYR A 195 -1.12 2.75 -6.60
N TYR A 196 -1.17 1.41 -6.53
CA TYR A 196 -0.01 0.58 -6.90
C TYR A 196 0.41 0.80 -8.36
N PHE A 197 -0.53 1.19 -9.24
CA PHE A 197 -0.22 1.53 -10.62
C PHE A 197 0.46 2.89 -10.78
N PHE A 198 0.39 3.81 -9.80
CA PHE A 198 1.01 5.13 -9.94
C PHE A 198 2.52 5.03 -9.97
N THR A 199 3.11 4.17 -9.13
CA THR A 199 4.56 3.86 -9.18
C THR A 199 4.96 3.30 -10.54
N ALA A 200 4.16 2.39 -11.10
CA ALA A 200 4.42 1.82 -12.42
C ALA A 200 4.33 2.86 -13.54
N LEU A 201 3.29 3.71 -13.52
CA LEU A 201 3.12 4.80 -14.48
C LEU A 201 4.25 5.83 -14.38
N LYS A 202 4.69 6.17 -13.16
CA LYS A 202 5.82 7.07 -12.93
C LYS A 202 7.11 6.48 -13.52
N LYS A 203 7.41 5.21 -13.24
CA LYS A 203 8.58 4.53 -13.85
C LYS A 203 8.50 4.53 -15.37
N LEU A 204 7.31 4.30 -15.93
CA LEU A 204 7.10 4.31 -17.38
C LEU A 204 7.34 5.71 -17.98
N ARG A 205 6.87 6.78 -17.32
CA ARG A 205 7.17 8.18 -17.67
C ARG A 205 8.67 8.48 -17.70
N GLU A 206 9.44 7.93 -16.76
CA GLU A 206 10.89 8.13 -16.68
C GLU A 206 11.64 7.37 -17.77
N LEU A 207 11.09 6.26 -18.26
CA LEU A 207 11.72 5.40 -19.25
C LEU A 207 11.34 5.76 -20.70
N MET A 208 10.12 6.26 -20.93
CA MET A 208 9.54 6.39 -22.26
C MET A 208 8.88 7.77 -22.47
N PRO A 209 9.02 8.38 -23.67
CA PRO A 209 8.35 9.64 -23.99
C PRO A 209 6.81 9.52 -23.94
N PRO A 210 6.08 10.58 -23.54
CA PRO A 210 4.61 10.54 -23.42
C PRO A 210 3.86 10.26 -24.73
N TRP A 211 4.47 10.57 -25.88
CA TRP A 211 3.87 10.34 -27.20
C TRP A 211 3.96 8.88 -27.67
N MET A 212 4.74 8.04 -26.99
CA MET A 212 4.98 6.65 -27.41
C MET A 212 3.71 5.81 -27.20
N PRO A 213 3.14 5.18 -28.25
CA PRO A 213 1.97 4.33 -28.12
C PRO A 213 2.31 3.04 -27.36
N MET A 214 1.55 2.74 -26.29
CA MET A 214 1.72 1.50 -25.53
C MET A 214 0.59 0.50 -25.77
N ILE A 215 0.92 -0.79 -25.66
CA ILE A 215 -0.08 -1.87 -25.63
C ILE A 215 -0.51 -2.07 -24.18
N GLY A 216 -1.82 -1.96 -23.93
CA GLY A 216 -2.40 -2.05 -22.61
C GLY A 216 -3.46 -3.13 -22.46
N ILE A 217 -3.98 -3.21 -21.24
CA ILE A 217 -5.12 -4.03 -20.87
C ILE A 217 -6.40 -3.20 -20.92
N GLU A 218 -7.49 -3.76 -21.41
CA GLU A 218 -8.80 -3.13 -21.29
C GLU A 218 -9.45 -3.47 -19.93
N GLY A 219 -9.48 -4.76 -19.60
CA GLY A 219 -9.97 -5.30 -18.32
C GLY A 219 -11.45 -5.02 -18.03
N GLY A 220 -11.83 -5.30 -16.78
CA GLY A 220 -13.17 -5.14 -16.22
C GLY A 220 -13.46 -3.71 -15.75
N ARG A 221 -14.71 -3.47 -15.35
CA ARG A 221 -15.12 -2.19 -14.76
C ARG A 221 -14.64 -2.11 -13.32
N VAL A 222 -14.11 -0.97 -12.92
CA VAL A 222 -13.64 -0.71 -11.57
C VAL A 222 -14.44 0.45 -10.98
N ASN A 223 -14.95 0.26 -9.76
CA ASN A 223 -15.78 1.24 -9.11
C ASN A 223 -14.93 2.09 -8.16
N LEU A 224 -14.42 3.23 -8.64
CA LEU A 224 -13.65 4.18 -7.83
C LEU A 224 -14.57 5.28 -7.32
N VAL A 225 -14.56 5.54 -6.01
CA VAL A 225 -15.35 6.61 -5.40
C VAL A 225 -14.50 7.42 -4.43
N PRO A 226 -14.54 8.75 -4.44
CA PRO A 226 -13.70 9.54 -3.55
C PRO A 226 -14.29 9.57 -2.13
N VAL A 227 -13.42 9.64 -1.12
CA VAL A 227 -13.81 9.49 0.30
C VAL A 227 -14.79 10.55 0.78
N ASP A 228 -14.75 11.75 0.22
CA ASP A 228 -15.68 12.84 0.51
C ASP A 228 -17.10 12.52 0.05
N PHE A 229 -17.27 11.97 -1.16
CA PHE A 229 -18.58 11.46 -1.59
C PHE A 229 -19.12 10.39 -0.64
N VAL A 230 -18.29 9.43 -0.25
CA VAL A 230 -18.70 8.34 0.66
C VAL A 230 -19.15 8.91 2.00
N ALA A 231 -18.38 9.82 2.59
CA ALA A 231 -18.69 10.46 3.87
C ALA A 231 -19.94 11.35 3.80
N ASP A 232 -20.11 12.12 2.73
CA ASP A 232 -21.28 12.97 2.49
C ASP A 232 -22.55 12.12 2.32
N ALA A 233 -22.46 11.05 1.52
CA ALA A 233 -23.58 10.14 1.30
C ALA A 233 -24.00 9.43 2.59
N MET A 234 -23.03 8.90 3.36
CA MET A 234 -23.31 8.27 4.66
C MET A 234 -23.99 9.25 5.63
N ASP A 235 -23.48 10.48 5.74
CA ASP A 235 -24.09 11.50 6.60
C ASP A 235 -25.51 11.83 6.14
N HIS A 236 -25.72 12.10 4.85
CA HIS A 236 -27.03 12.45 4.33
C HIS A 236 -28.05 11.32 4.53
N ILE A 237 -27.69 10.11 4.09
CA ILE A 237 -28.55 8.93 4.18
C ILE A 237 -28.88 8.66 5.64
N ALA A 238 -27.92 8.68 6.57
CA ALA A 238 -28.15 8.41 7.99
C ALA A 238 -29.23 9.31 8.62
N HIS A 239 -29.36 10.55 8.15
CA HIS A 239 -30.31 11.53 8.67
C HIS A 239 -31.63 11.61 7.89
N LYS A 240 -31.80 10.81 6.83
CA LYS A 240 -33.06 10.71 6.08
C LYS A 240 -34.01 9.70 6.76
N PRO A 241 -35.29 10.04 7.01
CA PRO A 241 -36.25 9.12 7.60
C PRO A 241 -36.65 8.02 6.62
N GLY A 242 -37.19 6.90 7.13
CA GLY A 242 -37.78 5.84 6.29
C GLY A 242 -36.79 4.92 5.57
N LEU A 243 -35.50 4.96 5.91
CA LEU A 243 -34.44 4.18 5.24
C LEU A 243 -33.88 3.04 6.11
N ASN A 244 -34.49 2.74 7.26
CA ASN A 244 -34.04 1.66 8.13
C ASN A 244 -34.29 0.30 7.46
N GLY A 245 -33.38 -0.65 7.65
CA GLY A 245 -33.35 -1.93 6.93
C GLY A 245 -32.75 -1.82 5.52
N GLY A 246 -32.48 -0.61 5.04
CA GLY A 246 -31.91 -0.37 3.72
C GLY A 246 -30.42 -0.69 3.65
N CYS A 247 -30.00 -1.05 2.43
CA CYS A 247 -28.61 -1.23 2.04
C CYS A 247 -28.31 -0.30 0.86
N PHE A 248 -27.14 0.32 0.87
CA PHE A 248 -26.79 1.41 -0.05
C PHE A 248 -25.43 1.16 -0.68
N HIS A 249 -25.39 0.95 -2.00
CA HIS A 249 -24.16 0.87 -2.78
C HIS A 249 -23.63 2.29 -3.04
N LEU A 250 -22.62 2.69 -2.26
CA LEU A 250 -21.95 3.98 -2.43
C LEU A 250 -20.90 3.85 -3.55
N THR A 251 -21.40 3.72 -4.77
CA THR A 251 -20.64 3.37 -5.97
C THR A 251 -20.86 4.39 -7.07
N ASP A 252 -19.91 4.49 -8.00
CA ASP A 252 -20.11 5.20 -9.27
C ASP A 252 -21.17 4.46 -10.10
N PRO A 253 -22.28 5.11 -10.52
CA PRO A 253 -23.30 4.49 -11.38
C PRO A 253 -22.80 4.22 -12.81
N ASP A 254 -21.73 4.90 -13.26
CA ASP A 254 -21.12 4.67 -14.57
C ASP A 254 -19.61 4.36 -14.45
N PRO A 255 -19.23 3.21 -13.87
CA PRO A 255 -17.84 2.90 -13.62
C PRO A 255 -17.09 2.60 -14.91
N ARG A 256 -15.89 3.16 -15.00
CA ARG A 256 -14.96 2.99 -16.13
C ARG A 256 -14.26 1.66 -16.13
N ARG A 257 -13.78 1.24 -17.30
CA ARG A 257 -12.89 0.09 -17.40
C ARG A 257 -11.51 0.42 -16.84
N ILE A 258 -10.82 -0.56 -16.26
CA ILE A 258 -9.49 -0.35 -15.69
C ILE A 258 -8.50 0.23 -16.70
N GLY A 259 -8.55 -0.18 -17.97
CA GLY A 259 -7.72 0.41 -19.03
C GLY A 259 -7.99 1.90 -19.27
N GLU A 260 -9.24 2.35 -19.11
CA GLU A 260 -9.60 3.78 -19.22
C GLU A 260 -9.08 4.56 -18.02
N VAL A 261 -9.22 3.99 -16.82
CA VAL A 261 -8.70 4.57 -15.58
C VAL A 261 -7.18 4.71 -15.63
N LEU A 262 -6.48 3.67 -16.08
CA LEU A 262 -5.02 3.70 -16.23
C LEU A 262 -4.57 4.72 -17.27
N ASN A 263 -5.26 4.85 -18.42
CA ASN A 263 -4.93 5.89 -19.40
C ASN A 263 -5.20 7.30 -18.86
N LEU A 264 -6.27 7.49 -18.10
CA LEU A 264 -6.52 8.76 -17.44
C LEU A 264 -5.38 9.12 -16.47
N PHE A 265 -4.94 8.16 -15.65
CA PHE A 265 -3.81 8.38 -14.74
C PHE A 265 -2.47 8.54 -15.48
N ALA A 266 -2.26 7.83 -16.59
CA ALA A 266 -1.10 8.02 -17.45
C ALA A 266 -1.08 9.45 -18.01
N ARG A 267 -2.20 9.94 -18.51
CA ARG A 267 -2.34 11.29 -19.06
C ARG A 267 -2.04 12.38 -18.02
N VAL A 268 -2.67 12.31 -16.84
CA VAL A 268 -2.43 13.31 -15.78
C VAL A 268 -1.03 13.19 -15.18
N GLY A 269 -0.46 11.99 -15.19
CA GLY A 269 0.91 11.74 -14.74
C GLY A 269 1.98 12.00 -15.79
N HIS A 270 1.60 12.38 -17.01
CA HIS A 270 2.49 12.53 -18.17
C HIS A 270 3.27 11.25 -18.56
N ALA A 271 2.71 10.08 -18.28
CA ALA A 271 3.19 8.80 -18.78
C ALA A 271 2.57 8.49 -20.16
N PRO A 272 3.21 7.66 -20.99
CA PRO A 272 2.63 7.25 -22.28
C PRO A 272 1.30 6.51 -22.09
N GLU A 273 0.31 6.87 -22.90
CA GLU A 273 -1.01 6.26 -22.89
C GLU A 273 -0.99 4.90 -23.63
N MET A 274 -1.84 3.98 -23.17
CA MET A 274 -2.07 2.71 -23.83
C MET A 274 -3.06 2.92 -24.98
N THR A 275 -2.53 3.23 -26.17
CA THR A 275 -3.32 3.54 -27.37
C THR A 275 -4.00 2.31 -27.96
N MET A 276 -3.41 1.13 -27.80
CA MET A 276 -4.03 -0.14 -28.18
C MET A 276 -4.29 -0.96 -26.91
N ARG A 277 -5.56 -1.25 -26.62
CA ARG A 277 -5.96 -1.99 -25.42
C ARG A 277 -6.54 -3.33 -25.82
N LEU A 278 -5.94 -4.40 -25.31
CA LEU A 278 -6.38 -5.75 -25.61
C LEU A 278 -7.41 -6.19 -24.56
N ASP A 279 -8.61 -6.57 -24.99
CA ASP A 279 -9.58 -7.29 -24.15
C ASP A 279 -9.18 -8.77 -24.08
N ALA A 280 -9.21 -9.37 -22.88
CA ALA A 280 -8.95 -10.80 -22.68
C ALA A 280 -9.89 -11.70 -23.50
N ARG A 281 -11.07 -11.18 -23.88
CA ARG A 281 -12.05 -11.82 -24.78
C ARG A 281 -11.54 -11.94 -26.21
N MET A 282 -10.63 -11.06 -26.67
CA MET A 282 -10.07 -11.20 -28.02
C MET A 282 -9.29 -12.49 -28.18
N PHE A 283 -8.75 -13.04 -27.10
CA PHE A 283 -8.03 -14.31 -27.13
C PHE A 283 -8.95 -15.51 -26.84
N SER A 284 -10.27 -15.34 -26.66
CA SER A 284 -11.18 -16.39 -26.13
C SER A 284 -11.18 -17.69 -26.95
N PHE A 285 -10.74 -17.62 -28.20
CA PHE A 285 -10.48 -18.75 -29.08
C PHE A 285 -9.31 -19.65 -28.62
N VAL A 286 -8.40 -19.14 -27.79
CA VAL A 286 -7.30 -19.91 -27.20
C VAL A 286 -7.84 -20.69 -25.99
N PRO A 287 -7.82 -22.03 -26.02
CA PRO A 287 -8.33 -22.85 -24.92
C PRO A 287 -7.67 -22.50 -23.58
N PHE A 288 -8.46 -22.52 -22.50
CA PHE A 288 -7.98 -22.20 -21.14
C PHE A 288 -6.75 -23.03 -20.75
N ALA A 289 -6.74 -24.33 -21.08
CA ALA A 289 -5.62 -25.22 -20.83
C ALA A 289 -4.31 -24.74 -21.49
N VAL A 290 -4.38 -24.22 -22.72
CA VAL A 290 -3.21 -23.72 -23.45
C VAL A 290 -2.66 -22.45 -22.79
N ARG A 291 -3.55 -21.51 -22.43
CA ARG A 291 -3.14 -20.29 -21.71
C ARG A 291 -2.55 -20.60 -20.35
N ALA A 292 -3.16 -21.52 -19.60
CA ALA A 292 -2.70 -21.95 -18.29
C ALA A 292 -1.32 -22.61 -18.38
N THR A 293 -1.08 -23.45 -19.39
CA THR A 293 0.23 -24.07 -19.61
C THR A 293 1.30 -23.02 -19.93
N LEU A 294 1.03 -22.09 -20.86
CA LEU A 294 1.97 -21.01 -21.21
C LEU A 294 2.29 -20.10 -20.01
N ALA A 295 1.28 -19.70 -19.25
CA ALA A 295 1.45 -18.90 -18.04
C ALA A 295 2.19 -19.64 -16.93
N ASN A 296 2.13 -20.98 -16.90
CA ASN A 296 2.79 -21.82 -15.91
C ASN A 296 4.23 -22.21 -16.27
N LEU A 297 4.70 -21.88 -17.47
CA LEU A 297 6.08 -22.13 -17.87
C LEU A 297 7.06 -21.38 -16.94
N PRO A 298 8.11 -22.04 -16.42
CA PRO A 298 9.05 -21.42 -15.49
C PRO A 298 9.67 -20.09 -15.96
N PRO A 299 10.05 -19.92 -17.25
CA PRO A 299 10.56 -18.64 -17.75
C PRO A 299 9.53 -17.51 -17.67
N VAL A 300 8.27 -17.78 -18.03
CA VAL A 300 7.16 -16.82 -18.02
C VAL A 300 6.78 -16.44 -16.58
N LYS A 301 6.72 -17.42 -15.68
CA LYS A 301 6.50 -17.19 -14.25
C LYS A 301 7.60 -16.36 -13.61
N ARG A 302 8.87 -16.65 -13.92
CA ARG A 302 10.02 -15.90 -13.40
C ARG A 302 9.98 -14.45 -13.89
N PHE A 303 9.77 -14.25 -15.19
CA PHE A 303 9.69 -12.92 -15.77
C PHE A 303 8.51 -12.10 -15.20
N SER A 304 7.31 -12.67 -15.16
CA SER A 304 6.13 -11.98 -14.62
C SER A 304 6.25 -11.66 -13.14
N THR A 305 6.81 -12.57 -12.34
CA THR A 305 7.04 -12.35 -10.90
C THR A 305 8.11 -11.29 -10.67
N MET A 306 9.18 -11.28 -11.47
CA MET A 306 10.21 -10.24 -11.43
C MET A 306 9.62 -8.87 -11.80
N LEU A 307 8.85 -8.80 -12.89
CA LEU A 307 8.22 -7.56 -13.34
C LEU A 307 7.24 -6.99 -12.30
N LEU A 308 6.37 -7.83 -11.72
CA LEU A 308 5.44 -7.41 -10.67
C LEU A 308 6.18 -6.91 -9.42
N ARG A 309 7.25 -7.61 -9.01
CA ARG A 309 8.09 -7.21 -7.88
C ARG A 309 8.77 -5.87 -8.15
N ASP A 310 9.34 -5.70 -9.34
CA ASP A 310 10.06 -4.49 -9.69
C ASP A 310 9.11 -3.30 -9.88
N LEU A 311 7.86 -3.53 -10.30
CA LEU A 311 6.80 -2.51 -10.35
C LEU A 311 6.10 -2.28 -9.00
N GLY A 312 6.34 -3.12 -7.99
CA GLY A 312 5.69 -3.03 -6.68
C GLY A 312 4.19 -3.35 -6.69
N ILE A 313 3.72 -4.13 -7.66
CA ILE A 313 2.31 -4.50 -7.80
C ILE A 313 2.10 -5.90 -7.19
N PRO A 314 1.31 -6.03 -6.11
CA PRO A 314 0.98 -7.35 -5.54
C PRO A 314 0.19 -8.20 -6.54
N LYS A 315 0.44 -9.53 -6.56
CA LYS A 315 -0.25 -10.46 -7.49
C LYS A 315 -1.76 -10.44 -7.29
N GLU A 316 -2.21 -10.16 -6.08
CA GLU A 316 -3.59 -10.09 -5.66
C GLU A 316 -4.34 -8.93 -6.34
N VAL A 317 -3.64 -7.83 -6.64
CA VAL A 317 -4.20 -6.68 -7.36
C VAL A 317 -4.52 -7.05 -8.82
N MET A 318 -3.82 -8.03 -9.40
CA MET A 318 -4.12 -8.51 -10.75
C MET A 318 -5.49 -9.20 -10.84
N GLY A 319 -5.98 -9.80 -9.75
CA GLY A 319 -7.33 -10.38 -9.69
C GLY A 319 -8.45 -9.34 -9.80
N LEU A 320 -8.19 -8.10 -9.39
CA LEU A 320 -9.14 -6.98 -9.45
C LEU A 320 -9.28 -6.40 -10.87
N ILE A 321 -8.35 -6.70 -11.77
CA ILE A 321 -8.35 -6.23 -13.17
C ILE A 321 -9.54 -6.82 -13.94
N THR A 322 -10.03 -8.00 -13.55
CA THR A 322 -11.16 -8.69 -14.18
C THR A 322 -12.30 -8.93 -13.19
N TYR A 323 -12.71 -7.89 -12.46
CA TYR A 323 -13.85 -7.99 -11.56
C TYR A 323 -15.15 -8.18 -12.37
N PRO A 324 -15.88 -9.30 -12.21
CA PRO A 324 -17.02 -9.65 -13.07
C PRO A 324 -18.31 -8.92 -12.68
N THR A 325 -18.36 -8.40 -11.45
CA THR A 325 -19.56 -7.83 -10.83
C THR A 325 -19.75 -6.36 -11.19
N ARG A 326 -20.98 -6.00 -11.55
CA ARG A 326 -21.46 -4.62 -11.64
C ARG A 326 -22.33 -4.33 -10.42
N PHE A 327 -22.27 -3.11 -9.90
CA PHE A 327 -23.11 -2.72 -8.77
C PHE A 327 -24.19 -1.77 -9.25
N ASP A 328 -25.42 -2.12 -8.93
CA ASP A 328 -26.56 -1.24 -9.05
C ASP A 328 -26.61 -0.31 -7.83
N SER A 329 -26.95 0.97 -8.02
CA SER A 329 -26.99 1.97 -6.92
C SER A 329 -28.29 2.77 -6.88
N ARG A 330 -29.38 2.21 -7.42
CA ARG A 330 -30.68 2.89 -7.57
C ARG A 330 -31.28 3.36 -6.25
N GLU A 331 -31.16 2.59 -5.17
CA GLU A 331 -31.63 2.97 -3.84
C GLU A 331 -30.76 4.10 -3.26
N THR A 332 -29.45 4.03 -3.46
CA THR A 332 -28.53 5.12 -3.11
C THR A 332 -28.86 6.40 -3.87
N GLU A 333 -29.03 6.35 -5.19
CA GLU A 333 -29.42 7.51 -6.00
C GLU A 333 -30.77 8.09 -5.56
N ARG A 334 -31.75 7.23 -5.24
CA ARG A 334 -33.04 7.67 -4.70
C ARG A 334 -32.91 8.31 -3.31
N ALA A 335 -32.04 7.76 -2.46
CA ALA A 335 -31.78 8.30 -1.13
C ALA A 335 -31.08 9.67 -1.21
N LEU A 336 -30.20 9.88 -2.18
CA LEU A 336 -29.45 11.14 -2.38
C LEU A 336 -30.17 12.16 -3.26
N LYS A 337 -31.27 11.80 -3.94
CA LYS A 337 -32.03 12.71 -4.80
C LYS A 337 -32.39 14.02 -4.07
N GLY A 338 -32.03 15.14 -4.68
CA GLY A 338 -32.27 16.49 -4.16
C GLY A 338 -31.23 17.01 -3.16
N SER A 339 -30.23 16.19 -2.78
CA SER A 339 -29.17 16.60 -1.84
C SER A 339 -28.01 17.36 -2.48
N GLY A 340 -27.84 17.25 -3.80
CA GLY A 340 -26.66 17.71 -4.53
C GLY A 340 -25.45 16.77 -4.43
N ILE A 341 -25.53 15.72 -3.61
CA ILE A 341 -24.46 14.72 -3.45
C ILE A 341 -24.52 13.74 -4.62
N LYS A 342 -23.42 13.67 -5.37
CA LYS A 342 -23.22 12.74 -6.49
C LYS A 342 -21.74 12.37 -6.56
N VAL A 343 -21.43 11.23 -7.15
CA VAL A 343 -20.04 10.86 -7.44
C VAL A 343 -19.50 11.88 -8.45
N PRO A 344 -18.42 12.61 -8.14
CA PRO A 344 -17.80 13.49 -9.13
C PRO A 344 -17.16 12.64 -10.24
N ALA A 345 -17.13 13.16 -11.46
CA ALA A 345 -16.49 12.44 -12.57
C ALA A 345 -14.98 12.31 -12.29
N LEU A 346 -14.41 11.11 -12.48
CA LEU A 346 -13.00 10.84 -12.18
C LEU A 346 -12.04 11.83 -12.86
N ASP A 347 -12.32 12.23 -14.10
CA ASP A 347 -11.52 13.21 -14.85
C ASP A 347 -11.36 14.56 -14.11
N SER A 348 -12.36 14.94 -13.30
CA SER A 348 -12.35 16.23 -12.58
C SER A 348 -11.39 16.27 -11.39
N TYR A 349 -10.97 15.11 -10.86
CA TYR A 349 -10.11 15.03 -9.68
C TYR A 349 -8.92 14.06 -9.79
N ALA A 350 -8.79 13.28 -10.86
CA ALA A 350 -7.69 12.34 -11.05
C ALA A 350 -6.30 13.00 -10.93
N TRP A 351 -6.15 14.21 -11.49
CA TRP A 351 -4.90 14.98 -11.40
C TRP A 351 -4.55 15.37 -9.96
N ARG A 352 -5.55 15.65 -9.11
CA ARG A 352 -5.32 15.99 -7.69
C ARG A 352 -4.82 14.78 -6.91
N LEU A 353 -5.36 13.60 -7.22
CA LEU A 353 -4.88 12.35 -6.64
C LEU A 353 -3.44 12.06 -7.04
N TRP A 354 -3.12 12.25 -8.33
CA TRP A 354 -1.74 12.10 -8.83
C TRP A 354 -0.80 13.09 -8.14
N ASP A 355 -1.12 14.38 -8.15
CA ASP A 355 -0.30 15.44 -7.56
C ASP A 355 -0.08 15.23 -6.05
N TYR A 356 -1.13 14.86 -5.31
CA TYR A 356 -0.99 14.56 -3.89
C TYR A 356 -0.10 13.33 -3.66
N TRP A 357 -0.31 12.26 -4.42
CA TRP A 357 0.53 11.06 -4.32
C TRP A 357 1.99 11.38 -4.63
N GLU A 358 2.28 12.08 -5.72
CA GLU A 358 3.64 12.41 -6.15
C GLU A 358 4.39 13.26 -5.11
N ARG A 359 3.69 14.16 -4.41
CA ARG A 359 4.29 15.06 -3.40
C ARG A 359 4.37 14.51 -1.99
N HIS A 360 3.55 13.51 -1.64
CA HIS A 360 3.44 13.05 -0.25
C HIS A 360 3.62 11.55 -0.06
N LEU A 361 3.41 10.74 -1.10
CA LEU A 361 3.34 9.28 -1.00
C LEU A 361 4.25 8.56 -2.00
N ASP A 362 4.88 9.24 -2.95
CA ASP A 362 5.83 8.61 -3.86
C ASP A 362 6.95 7.91 -3.07
N PRO A 363 7.08 6.58 -3.17
CA PRO A 363 8.09 5.83 -2.43
C PRO A 363 9.51 6.35 -2.65
N ALA A 364 9.81 6.91 -3.84
CA ALA A 364 11.12 7.46 -4.14
C ALA A 364 11.50 8.66 -3.25
N MET A 365 10.54 9.41 -2.72
CA MET A 365 10.83 10.53 -1.80
C MET A 365 11.39 10.07 -0.45
N PHE A 366 11.09 8.84 -0.04
CA PHE A 366 11.52 8.27 1.24
C PHE A 366 12.77 7.39 1.12
N VAL A 367 13.29 7.21 -0.10
CA VAL A 367 14.55 6.49 -0.32
C VAL A 367 15.71 7.46 -0.09
N ASP A 368 16.46 7.24 0.99
CA ASP A 368 17.73 7.95 1.18
C ASP A 368 18.71 7.50 0.07
N HIS A 369 19.03 8.43 -0.83
CA HIS A 369 19.99 8.27 -1.91
C HIS A 369 21.40 8.74 -1.53
N SER A 370 21.59 9.25 -0.31
CA SER A 370 22.93 9.60 0.18
C SER A 370 23.79 8.36 0.36
N LEU A 371 25.11 8.52 0.21
CA LEU A 371 26.07 7.44 0.47
C LEU A 371 25.86 6.87 1.89
N LYS A 372 25.69 7.74 2.88
CA LYS A 372 25.44 7.39 4.29
C LYS A 372 24.21 6.49 4.46
N GLY A 373 23.08 6.85 3.84
CA GLY A 373 21.87 6.01 3.89
C GLY A 373 22.05 4.61 3.30
N LYS A 374 22.95 4.45 2.32
CA LYS A 374 23.18 3.17 1.63
C LYS A 374 24.19 2.27 2.31
N VAL A 375 25.22 2.82 2.97
CA VAL A 375 26.37 2.06 3.48
C VAL A 375 26.51 2.04 5.00
N LYS A 376 25.83 2.93 5.74
CA LYS A 376 25.97 2.99 7.19
C LYS A 376 25.64 1.65 7.85
N GLY A 377 26.55 1.15 8.69
CA GLY A 377 26.40 -0.12 9.40
C GLY A 377 26.59 -1.38 8.55
N LYS A 378 26.93 -1.23 7.26
CA LYS A 378 27.23 -2.35 6.37
C LYS A 378 28.73 -2.62 6.29
N VAL A 379 29.08 -3.84 5.91
CA VAL A 379 30.45 -4.24 5.59
C VAL A 379 30.70 -4.02 4.10
N VAL A 380 31.60 -3.09 3.78
CA VAL A 380 31.95 -2.75 2.39
C VAL A 380 33.40 -3.12 2.13
N MET A 381 33.64 -4.04 1.20
CA MET A 381 34.98 -4.44 0.78
C MET A 381 35.38 -3.72 -0.50
N ILE A 382 36.59 -3.17 -0.52
CA ILE A 382 37.16 -2.46 -1.68
C ILE A 382 38.51 -3.09 -2.02
N THR A 383 38.59 -3.70 -3.20
CA THR A 383 39.86 -4.24 -3.71
C THR A 383 40.71 -3.10 -4.30
N GLY A 384 42.04 -3.19 -4.14
CA GLY A 384 42.93 -2.09 -4.50
C GLY A 384 42.75 -0.85 -3.64
N GLY A 385 42.37 -1.04 -2.36
CA GLY A 385 42.01 0.05 -1.44
C GLY A 385 43.19 0.88 -0.92
N SER A 386 44.44 0.55 -1.29
CA SER A 386 45.65 1.23 -0.79
C SER A 386 46.01 2.52 -1.54
N SER A 387 45.48 2.75 -2.75
CA SER A 387 45.83 3.93 -3.55
C SER A 387 44.73 4.33 -4.55
N GLY A 388 44.91 5.50 -5.18
CA GLY A 388 44.07 5.98 -6.28
C GLY A 388 42.57 6.01 -5.97
N ILE A 389 41.77 5.50 -6.91
CA ILE A 389 40.30 5.45 -6.82
C ILE A 389 39.85 4.61 -5.63
N GLY A 390 40.52 3.48 -5.37
CA GLY A 390 40.17 2.58 -4.27
C GLY A 390 40.32 3.23 -2.91
N LYS A 391 41.46 3.91 -2.67
CA LYS A 391 41.69 4.69 -1.44
C LYS A 391 40.66 5.81 -1.27
N ALA A 392 40.40 6.58 -2.33
CA ALA A 392 39.42 7.67 -2.29
C ALA A 392 38.00 7.16 -2.00
N ALA A 393 37.63 5.99 -2.55
CA ALA A 393 36.36 5.33 -2.26
C ALA A 393 36.30 4.86 -0.80
N ALA A 394 37.37 4.26 -0.29
CA ALA A 394 37.45 3.77 1.10
C ALA A 394 37.26 4.90 2.12
N LEU A 395 37.93 6.04 1.92
CA LEU A 395 37.77 7.22 2.78
C LEU A 395 36.31 7.71 2.82
N LYS A 396 35.65 7.81 1.66
CA LYS A 396 34.25 8.26 1.57
C LYS A 396 33.26 7.28 2.19
N VAL A 397 33.45 5.99 1.97
CA VAL A 397 32.59 4.92 2.50
C VAL A 397 32.73 4.82 4.02
N ALA A 398 33.96 4.93 4.54
CA ALA A 398 34.20 4.94 5.97
C ALA A 398 33.61 6.19 6.64
N ALA A 399 33.78 7.38 6.05
CA ALA A 399 33.16 8.62 6.54
C ALA A 399 31.62 8.56 6.53
N ALA A 400 31.05 7.74 5.64
CA ALA A 400 29.61 7.47 5.58
C ALA A 400 29.12 6.45 6.63
N GLY A 401 30.02 5.92 7.47
CA GLY A 401 29.69 5.07 8.62
C GLY A 401 29.61 3.57 8.30
N ALA A 402 30.27 3.12 7.23
CA ALA A 402 30.40 1.69 6.94
C ALA A 402 31.59 1.08 7.70
N THR A 403 31.53 -0.23 7.95
CA THR A 403 32.71 -1.04 8.28
C THR A 403 33.46 -1.30 6.97
N THR A 404 34.59 -0.63 6.78
CA THR A 404 35.28 -0.60 5.49
C THR A 404 36.43 -1.60 5.48
N ILE A 405 36.39 -2.58 4.59
CA ILE A 405 37.46 -3.54 4.38
C ILE A 405 38.25 -3.12 3.14
N ILE A 406 39.55 -2.88 3.29
CA ILE A 406 40.45 -2.60 2.17
C ILE A 406 41.39 -3.78 1.94
N VAL A 407 41.55 -4.14 0.66
CA VAL A 407 42.38 -5.28 0.23
C VAL A 407 43.42 -4.80 -0.77
N ALA A 408 44.69 -5.13 -0.53
CA ALA A 408 45.78 -4.92 -1.47
C ALA A 408 46.93 -5.91 -1.18
N ARG A 409 47.96 -5.92 -2.03
CA ARG A 409 49.15 -6.77 -1.83
C ARG A 409 50.18 -6.16 -0.89
N GLY A 410 50.43 -4.85 -1.03
CA GLY A 410 51.46 -4.15 -0.26
C GLY A 410 50.94 -3.72 1.11
N GLU A 411 51.64 -4.14 2.17
CA GLU A 411 51.25 -3.85 3.56
C GLU A 411 51.37 -2.37 3.91
N GLU A 412 52.45 -1.71 3.50
CA GLU A 412 52.77 -0.34 3.94
C GLU A 412 51.69 0.67 3.53
N GLU A 413 51.39 0.77 2.22
CA GLU A 413 50.36 1.69 1.71
C GLU A 413 48.95 1.34 2.20
N LEU A 414 48.68 0.03 2.36
CA LEU A 414 47.40 -0.48 2.82
C LEU A 414 47.14 -0.10 4.28
N PHE A 415 48.13 -0.33 5.16
CA PHE A 415 48.04 0.04 6.56
C PHE A 415 48.07 1.55 6.77
N ALA A 416 48.85 2.30 5.99
CA ALA A 416 48.79 3.77 6.00
C ALA A 416 47.38 4.29 5.67
N THR A 417 46.71 3.69 4.68
CA THR A 417 45.33 4.05 4.33
C THR A 417 44.32 3.67 5.41
N ARG A 418 44.46 2.49 6.02
CA ARG A 418 43.66 2.08 7.18
C ARG A 418 43.79 3.09 8.31
N ASP A 419 45.02 3.45 8.66
CA ASP A 419 45.32 4.33 9.79
C ASP A 419 44.82 5.75 9.54
N GLU A 420 44.91 6.24 8.30
CA GLU A 420 44.28 7.50 7.88
C GLU A 420 42.76 7.49 8.08
N ILE A 421 42.08 6.40 7.69
CA ILE A 421 40.64 6.25 7.89
C ILE A 421 40.28 6.21 9.38
N ILE A 422 41.04 5.47 10.18
CA ILE A 422 40.83 5.36 11.63
C ILE A 422 41.05 6.72 12.31
N ALA A 423 42.11 7.44 11.92
CA ALA A 423 42.40 8.78 12.44
C ALA A 423 41.28 9.80 12.11
N ALA A 424 40.62 9.63 10.97
CA ALA A 424 39.43 10.41 10.59
C ALA A 424 38.13 9.96 11.29
N GLY A 425 38.19 8.96 12.18
CA GLY A 425 37.06 8.44 12.95
C GLY A 425 36.22 7.37 12.22
N GLY A 426 36.73 6.83 11.11
CA GLY A 426 36.09 5.74 10.36
C GLY A 426 36.44 4.35 10.91
N ASN A 427 35.62 3.35 10.59
CA ASN A 427 35.91 1.95 10.90
C ASN A 427 36.56 1.27 9.69
N CYS A 428 37.82 0.82 9.81
CA CYS A 428 38.55 0.21 8.70
C CYS A 428 39.39 -1.00 9.10
N HIS A 429 39.34 -2.04 8.28
CA HIS A 429 40.16 -3.25 8.38
C HIS A 429 40.93 -3.47 7.09
N ALA A 430 42.21 -3.83 7.22
CA ALA A 430 43.11 -4.07 6.09
C ALA A 430 43.47 -5.55 6.02
N TYR A 431 43.35 -6.14 4.83
CA TYR A 431 43.80 -7.51 4.57
C TYR A 431 44.74 -7.54 3.36
N THR A 432 45.87 -8.22 3.54
CA THR A 432 46.74 -8.54 2.42
C THR A 432 46.19 -9.71 1.63
N CYS A 433 46.16 -9.57 0.31
CA CYS A 433 45.74 -10.63 -0.61
C CYS A 433 46.33 -10.39 -1.99
N ASP A 434 46.87 -11.43 -2.61
CA ASP A 434 47.11 -11.40 -4.06
C ASP A 434 45.85 -11.89 -4.77
N LEU A 435 45.14 -10.97 -5.41
CA LEU A 435 43.88 -11.26 -6.09
C LEU A 435 44.06 -12.07 -7.38
N ALA A 436 45.30 -12.19 -7.88
CA ALA A 436 45.63 -13.06 -9.00
C ALA A 436 45.82 -14.54 -8.59
N ASP A 437 45.86 -14.82 -7.28
CA ASP A 437 45.98 -16.17 -6.72
C ASP A 437 44.68 -16.61 -6.04
N MET A 438 44.05 -17.65 -6.59
CA MET A 438 42.78 -18.17 -6.09
C MET A 438 42.88 -18.70 -4.66
N ALA A 439 44.01 -19.32 -4.28
CA ALA A 439 44.19 -19.81 -2.92
C ALA A 439 44.27 -18.65 -1.90
N SER A 440 44.94 -17.55 -2.27
CA SER A 440 44.94 -16.32 -1.47
C SER A 440 43.54 -15.72 -1.34
N CYS A 441 42.74 -15.74 -2.40
CA CYS A 441 41.36 -15.27 -2.38
C CYS A 441 40.48 -16.11 -1.43
N ASP A 442 40.59 -17.43 -1.50
CA ASP A 442 39.84 -18.33 -0.61
C ASP A 442 40.19 -18.08 0.86
N ALA A 443 41.49 -17.95 1.17
CA ALA A 443 41.94 -17.63 2.52
C ALA A 443 41.48 -16.24 3.00
N LEU A 444 41.38 -15.24 2.10
CA LEU A 444 40.80 -13.94 2.43
C LEU A 444 39.32 -14.05 2.76
N VAL A 445 38.56 -14.79 1.95
CA VAL A 445 37.12 -14.99 2.15
C VAL A 445 36.85 -15.64 3.51
N GLU A 446 37.58 -16.70 3.86
CA GLU A 446 37.45 -17.36 5.17
C GLU A 446 37.70 -16.38 6.32
N LYS A 447 38.78 -15.60 6.26
CA LYS A 447 39.10 -14.59 7.28
C LYS A 447 38.01 -13.54 7.42
N VAL A 448 37.48 -13.05 6.30
CA VAL A 448 36.47 -11.98 6.29
C VAL A 448 35.13 -12.49 6.80
N VAL A 449 34.72 -13.69 6.41
CA VAL A 449 33.49 -14.32 6.91
C VAL A 449 33.60 -14.56 8.41
N ALA A 450 34.75 -15.07 8.89
CA ALA A 450 34.96 -15.33 10.31
C ALA A 450 34.97 -14.04 11.15
N ALA A 451 35.60 -12.95 10.66
CA ALA A 451 35.77 -11.72 11.42
C ALA A 451 34.59 -10.75 11.33
N HIS A 452 33.86 -10.73 10.20
CA HIS A 452 32.84 -9.71 9.90
C HIS A 452 31.46 -10.29 9.59
N GLY A 453 31.33 -11.62 9.52
CA GLY A 453 30.08 -12.29 9.16
C GLY A 453 29.74 -12.25 7.66
N GLY A 454 30.57 -11.62 6.83
CA GLY A 454 30.40 -11.51 5.38
C GLY A 454 30.66 -10.09 4.85
N VAL A 455 30.32 -9.89 3.57
CA VAL A 455 30.42 -8.59 2.87
C VAL A 455 29.06 -8.26 2.27
N ASP A 456 28.53 -7.09 2.62
CA ASP A 456 27.26 -6.60 2.05
C ASP A 456 27.47 -5.98 0.66
N ILE A 457 28.62 -5.32 0.44
CA ILE A 457 28.95 -4.60 -0.79
C ILE A 457 30.41 -4.86 -1.15
N LEU A 458 30.64 -5.46 -2.32
CA LEU A 458 31.97 -5.62 -2.90
C LEU A 458 32.18 -4.58 -4.01
N VAL A 459 33.21 -3.75 -3.85
CA VAL A 459 33.72 -2.85 -4.88
C VAL A 459 34.97 -3.50 -5.47
N ASN A 460 34.80 -4.19 -6.59
CA ASN A 460 35.92 -4.78 -7.32
C ASN A 460 36.65 -3.68 -8.13
N ASN A 461 37.64 -3.06 -7.51
CA ASN A 461 38.39 -1.92 -8.04
C ASN A 461 39.86 -2.24 -8.35
N ALA A 462 40.44 -3.28 -7.76
CA ALA A 462 41.76 -3.73 -8.14
C ALA A 462 41.79 -4.08 -9.62
N GLY A 463 42.81 -3.60 -10.34
CA GLY A 463 42.95 -3.91 -11.74
C GLY A 463 44.27 -3.44 -12.31
N ARG A 464 44.65 -4.04 -13.43
CA ARG A 464 45.87 -3.75 -14.17
C ARG A 464 45.55 -3.46 -15.63
N SER A 465 46.04 -2.32 -16.10
CA SER A 465 46.00 -1.94 -17.51
C SER A 465 47.32 -2.29 -18.20
N ILE A 466 47.24 -2.96 -19.35
CA ILE A 466 48.38 -3.15 -20.27
C ILE A 466 48.71 -1.89 -21.09
N ARG A 467 47.90 -0.82 -20.98
CA ARG A 467 48.03 0.45 -21.71
C ARG A 467 48.32 0.26 -23.22
N ARG A 468 47.64 -0.71 -23.83
CA ARG A 468 47.89 -1.22 -25.18
C ARG A 468 46.61 -1.86 -25.75
N SER A 469 46.44 -1.85 -27.08
CA SER A 469 45.36 -2.57 -27.75
C SER A 469 45.61 -4.09 -27.80
N ILE A 470 44.55 -4.88 -27.92
CA ILE A 470 44.65 -6.34 -28.11
C ILE A 470 45.50 -6.67 -29.35
N GLU A 471 45.33 -5.90 -30.43
CA GLU A 471 46.06 -6.05 -31.70
C GLU A 471 47.58 -5.96 -31.53
N LEU A 472 48.08 -5.14 -30.60
CA LEU A 472 49.51 -4.97 -30.36
C LEU A 472 50.09 -5.98 -29.36
N SER A 473 49.30 -6.98 -28.93
CA SER A 473 49.63 -7.88 -27.82
C SER A 473 49.86 -9.34 -28.25
N TYR A 474 49.75 -9.66 -29.54
CA TYR A 474 49.90 -11.03 -30.06
C TYR A 474 51.27 -11.65 -29.74
N ASP A 475 52.36 -10.88 -29.86
CA ASP A 475 53.73 -11.36 -29.60
C ASP A 475 54.10 -11.33 -28.10
N ARG A 476 53.19 -10.85 -27.24
CA ARG A 476 53.37 -10.71 -25.79
C ARG A 476 52.12 -11.15 -25.03
N PHE A 477 51.61 -12.33 -25.38
CA PHE A 477 50.37 -12.89 -24.82
C PHE A 477 50.34 -12.94 -23.27
N HIS A 478 51.50 -13.16 -22.64
CA HIS A 478 51.67 -13.14 -21.19
C HIS A 478 51.30 -11.79 -20.52
N ASP A 479 51.28 -10.67 -21.24
CA ASP A 479 50.76 -9.39 -20.72
C ASP A 479 49.23 -9.39 -20.66
N PHE A 480 48.57 -10.02 -21.65
CA PHE A 480 47.12 -10.21 -21.65
C PHE A 480 46.69 -11.17 -20.54
N GLU A 481 47.38 -12.31 -20.39
CA GLU A 481 47.11 -13.29 -19.33
C GLU A 481 47.20 -12.64 -17.93
N ARG A 482 48.23 -11.84 -17.69
CA ARG A 482 48.40 -11.12 -16.40
C ARG A 482 47.32 -10.07 -16.13
N THR A 483 46.70 -9.51 -17.15
CA THR A 483 45.56 -8.60 -16.98
C THR A 483 44.27 -9.36 -16.71
N MET A 484 44.01 -10.43 -17.46
CA MET A 484 42.82 -11.28 -17.26
C MET A 484 42.84 -12.04 -15.93
N GLN A 485 44.03 -12.34 -15.40
CA GLN A 485 44.15 -13.04 -14.13
C GLN A 485 43.82 -12.16 -12.91
N LEU A 486 43.94 -10.82 -13.04
CA LEU A 486 43.70 -9.89 -11.94
C LEU A 486 42.35 -9.15 -12.05
N ASN A 487 41.95 -8.76 -13.26
CA ASN A 487 40.71 -8.02 -13.51
C ASN A 487 39.52 -8.97 -13.58
#